data_AF-A0A6A6YBB3-F1
#
_entry.id   AF-A0A6A6YBB3-F1
#
_cell.length_a   1.000
_cell.length_b   1.000
_cell.length_c   1.000
_cell.angle_alpha   90.00
_cell.angle_beta   90.00
_cell.angle_gamma   90.00
#
_symmetry.space_group_name_H-M   'P 1'
#
loop_
_entity.id
_entity.type
_entity.pdbx_description
1 polymer ?
#
loop_
_entity_poly.entity_id
_entity_poly.type
_entity_poly.pdbx_seq_one_letter_code
_entity_poly.pdbx_strand_id
1 'polypeptide(L)'
;MEAVDWSIVKNWLESCEKHHRRHCKPSKDSQVLGLLVVDCVTRQVVPHDPSQGCLTLSYVRDNSNATGAEIYMVFLSNKLPATIEDAIKVVNALGYHSG
;
A
#
# COMPACT_ATOMS: atom_id res chain seq x y z
N MET A 1 4.01 20.40 18.30
CA MET A 1 3.93 19.47 17.16
C MET A 1 2.46 19.40 16.77
N GLU A 2 2.10 19.84 15.58
CA GLU A 2 0.72 19.67 15.08
C GLU A 2 0.52 18.18 14.76
N ALA A 3 -0.55 17.59 15.31
CA ALA A 3 -0.90 16.21 15.03
C ALA A 3 -1.64 16.14 13.69
N VAL A 4 -1.40 15.09 12.91
CA VAL A 4 -2.14 14.85 11.66
C VAL A 4 -3.58 14.50 12.00
N ASP A 5 -4.54 15.23 11.41
CA ASP A 5 -5.96 14.90 11.48
C ASP A 5 -6.31 13.87 10.39
N TRP A 6 -6.31 12.59 10.79
CA TRP A 6 -6.64 11.47 9.91
C TRP A 6 -8.09 11.49 9.40
N SER A 7 -8.99 12.23 10.06
CA SER A 7 -10.39 12.34 9.61
C SER A 7 -10.49 13.10 8.29
N ILE A 8 -9.67 14.13 8.11
CA ILE A 8 -9.61 14.91 6.86
C ILE A 8 -9.10 14.03 5.73
N VAL A 9 -8.01 13.30 5.96
CA VAL A 9 -7.42 12.39 4.97
C VAL A 9 -8.42 11.29 4.58
N LYS A 10 -9.11 10.70 5.56
CA LYS A 10 -10.14 9.70 5.31
C LYS A 10 -11.30 10.27 4.47
N ASN A 11 -11.75 11.49 4.79
CA ASN A 11 -12.79 12.16 4.02
C ASN A 11 -12.36 12.44 2.56
N TRP A 12 -11.09 12.79 2.32
CA TRP A 12 -10.57 12.94 0.96
C TRP A 12 -10.60 11.62 0.20
N LEU A 13 -10.15 10.51 0.81
CA LEU A 13 -10.20 9.18 0.20
C LEU A 13 -11.64 8.75 -0.12
N GLU A 14 -12.57 8.93 0.82
CA GLU A 14 -13.98 8.64 0.60
C GLU A 14 -14.60 9.51 -0.48
N SER A 15 -14.23 10.79 -0.55
CA SER A 15 -14.71 11.70 -1.60
C SER A 15 -14.21 11.27 -2.97
N CYS A 16 -12.94 10.87 -3.08
CA CYS A 16 -12.38 10.31 -4.31
C CYS A 16 -13.16 9.06 -4.74
N GLU A 17 -13.40 8.12 -3.83
CA GLU A 17 -14.16 6.90 -4.11
C GLU A 17 -15.62 7.18 -4.50
N LYS A 18 -16.26 8.18 -3.89
CA LYS A 18 -17.66 8.54 -4.19
C LYS A 18 -17.81 9.26 -5.53
N HIS A 19 -16.91 10.18 -5.85
CA HIS A 19 -17.08 11.10 -6.98
C HIS A 19 -16.33 10.71 -8.24
N HIS A 20 -15.19 10.00 -8.12
CA HIS A 20 -14.35 9.73 -9.27
C HIS A 20 -14.66 8.42 -10.00
N ARG A 21 -15.61 7.57 -9.56
CA ARG A 21 -15.90 6.26 -10.23
C ARG A 21 -16.11 6.32 -11.74
N ARG A 22 -16.62 7.43 -12.28
CA ARG A 22 -16.85 7.61 -13.73
C ARG A 22 -15.57 7.96 -14.50
N HIS A 23 -14.60 8.60 -13.85
CA HIS A 23 -13.37 9.15 -14.45
C HIS A 23 -12.11 8.37 -14.03
N CYS A 24 -12.02 7.96 -12.76
CA CYS A 24 -11.18 6.86 -12.29
C CYS A 24 -11.84 5.54 -12.69
N LYS A 25 -11.56 5.09 -13.91
CA LYS A 25 -11.85 3.71 -14.32
C LYS A 25 -10.62 2.87 -14.03
N PRO A 26 -10.52 2.17 -12.88
CA PRO A 26 -9.53 1.10 -12.77
C PRO A 26 -9.78 0.13 -13.92
N SER A 27 -8.73 -0.24 -14.64
CA SER A 27 -8.81 -1.26 -15.68
C SER A 27 -9.37 -2.53 -15.03
N LYS A 28 -10.60 -2.92 -15.42
CA LYS A 28 -11.26 -4.13 -14.89
C LYS A 28 -10.44 -5.41 -15.14
N ASP A 29 -9.49 -5.35 -16.07
CA ASP A 29 -8.71 -6.50 -16.55
C ASP A 29 -7.30 -6.63 -15.96
N SER A 30 -6.86 -5.73 -15.08
CA SER A 30 -5.48 -5.77 -14.58
C SER A 30 -5.41 -6.41 -13.20
N GLN A 31 -5.84 -7.67 -13.09
CA GLN A 31 -5.38 -8.48 -11.97
C GLN A 31 -3.87 -8.68 -12.20
N VAL A 32 -3.06 -7.90 -11.51
CA VAL A 32 -1.61 -8.00 -11.64
C VAL A 32 -1.19 -9.32 -10.99
N LEU A 33 -1.00 -10.33 -11.82
CA LEU A 33 -0.54 -11.65 -11.37
C LEU A 33 0.82 -11.51 -10.70
N GLY A 34 0.94 -12.06 -9.49
CA GLY A 34 2.15 -11.95 -8.70
C GLY A 34 2.38 -10.58 -8.06
N LEU A 35 1.36 -9.72 -7.95
CA LEU A 35 1.46 -8.50 -7.16
C LEU A 35 1.71 -8.83 -5.68
N LEU A 36 2.80 -8.31 -5.15
CA LEU A 36 3.14 -8.40 -3.75
C LEU A 36 2.93 -7.04 -3.07
N VAL A 37 2.35 -7.07 -1.88
CA VAL A 37 2.06 -5.88 -1.08
C VAL A 37 2.74 -6.00 0.28
N VAL A 38 2.95 -4.86 0.92
CA VAL A 38 3.42 -4.82 2.30
C VAL A 38 2.22 -4.89 3.22
N ASP A 39 2.16 -5.92 4.05
CA ASP A 39 1.33 -5.91 5.24
C ASP A 39 1.94 -4.90 6.24
N CYS A 40 1.22 -3.79 6.45
CA CYS A 40 1.68 -2.68 7.29
C CYS A 40 1.63 -2.99 8.80
N VAL A 41 0.95 -4.07 9.21
CA VAL A 41 0.87 -4.53 10.59
C VAL A 41 2.01 -5.49 10.89
N THR A 42 2.17 -6.53 10.06
CA THR A 42 3.20 -7.56 10.26
C THR A 42 4.56 -7.17 9.68
N ARG A 43 4.60 -6.13 8.84
CA ARG A 43 5.78 -5.66 8.10
C ARG A 43 6.37 -6.75 7.19
N GLN A 44 5.50 -7.57 6.61
CA GLN A 44 5.85 -8.64 5.69
C GLN A 44 5.42 -8.30 4.26
N VAL A 45 6.18 -8.81 3.30
CA VAL A 45 5.77 -8.80 1.89
C VAL A 45 4.89 -10.04 1.66
N VAL A 46 3.63 -9.82 1.30
CA VAL A 46 2.63 -10.88 1.11
C VAL A 46 1.97 -10.78 -0.27
N PRO A 47 1.42 -11.88 -0.81
CA PRO A 47 0.59 -11.81 -2.01
C PRO A 47 -0.61 -10.88 -1.81
N HIS A 48 -0.90 -10.04 -2.82
CA HIS A 48 -2.08 -9.18 -2.79
C HIS A 48 -3.37 -10.01 -2.88
N ASP A 49 -4.27 -9.84 -1.91
CA ASP A 49 -5.65 -10.30 -2.01
C ASP A 49 -6.51 -9.25 -2.73
N PRO A 50 -7.03 -9.55 -3.94
CA PRO A 50 -7.85 -8.62 -4.72
C PRO A 50 -9.19 -8.27 -4.06
N SER A 51 -9.64 -9.05 -3.08
CA SER A 51 -10.85 -8.76 -2.31
C SER A 51 -10.64 -7.67 -1.24
N GLN A 52 -9.38 -7.33 -0.95
CA GLN A 52 -9.00 -6.32 0.04
C GLN A 52 -8.56 -5.02 -0.63
N GLY A 53 -9.09 -3.90 -0.15
CA GLY A 53 -8.60 -2.59 -0.56
C GLY A 53 -7.20 -2.35 -0.02
N CYS A 54 -6.23 -2.04 -0.88
CA CYS A 54 -4.88 -1.67 -0.47
C CYS A 54 -4.61 -0.19 -0.74
N LEU A 55 -3.98 0.49 0.23
CA LEU A 55 -3.32 1.76 -0.05
C LEU A 55 -1.87 1.47 -0.43
N THR A 56 -1.51 1.87 -1.64
CA THR A 56 -0.16 1.68 -2.16
C THR A 56 0.54 3.01 -2.34
N LEU A 57 1.83 3.04 -2.02
CA LEU A 57 2.72 4.12 -2.41
C LEU A 57 3.52 3.62 -3.62
N SER A 58 3.38 4.30 -4.76
CA SER A 58 4.18 4.02 -5.94
C SER A 58 5.61 4.52 -5.69
N TYR A 59 6.48 3.66 -5.17
CA TYR A 59 7.91 3.94 -5.13
C TYR A 59 8.64 3.04 -6.10
N VAL A 60 9.53 3.63 -6.90
CA VAL A 60 10.46 2.89 -7.75
C VAL A 60 11.64 2.50 -6.87
N ARG A 61 11.85 1.19 -6.68
CA ARG A 61 13.10 0.66 -6.16
C ARG A 61 13.91 0.19 -7.37
N ASP A 62 15.03 0.85 -7.64
CA ASP A 62 16.01 0.27 -8.56
C ASP A 62 16.52 -1.02 -7.93
N ASN A 63 16.29 -2.14 -8.62
CA ASN A 63 16.58 -3.47 -8.10
C ASN A 63 17.32 -4.28 -9.17
N SER A 64 18.39 -3.68 -9.69
CA SER A 64 19.31 -4.28 -10.68
C SER A 64 19.89 -5.65 -10.28
N ASN A 65 19.70 -6.11 -9.03
CA ASN A 65 20.29 -7.34 -8.49
C ASN A 65 19.31 -8.36 -7.89
N ALA A 66 17.98 -8.17 -7.95
CA ALA A 66 17.06 -9.13 -7.34
C ALA A 66 16.63 -10.24 -8.31
N THR A 67 17.08 -11.46 -8.04
CA THR A 67 16.58 -12.67 -8.70
C THR A 67 15.20 -13.03 -8.14
N GLY A 68 14.22 -13.24 -9.03
CA GLY A 68 12.78 -13.30 -8.71
C GLY A 68 12.28 -14.44 -7.81
N ALA A 69 13.17 -15.22 -7.19
CA ALA A 69 12.80 -16.37 -6.34
C ALA A 69 12.86 -16.07 -4.83
N GLU A 70 13.52 -15.00 -4.39
CA GLU A 70 13.73 -14.71 -2.95
C GLU A 70 12.59 -13.90 -2.29
N ILE A 71 11.58 -13.48 -3.07
CA ILE A 71 10.70 -12.36 -2.70
C ILE A 71 9.52 -12.78 -1.80
N TYR A 72 9.15 -14.07 -1.77
CA TYR A 72 7.88 -14.53 -1.19
C TYR A 72 7.83 -14.58 0.35
N MET A 73 8.96 -14.38 1.06
CA MET A 73 8.98 -14.23 2.53
C MET A 73 10.05 -13.21 2.96
N VAL A 74 10.15 -12.08 2.26
CA VAL A 74 11.06 -11.02 2.68
C VAL A 74 10.40 -10.23 3.81
N PHE A 75 10.86 -10.45 5.03
CA PHE A 75 10.66 -9.47 6.08
C PHE A 75 11.26 -8.14 5.62
N LEU A 76 10.48 -7.06 5.76
CA LEU A 76 11.03 -5.74 5.51
C LEU A 76 12.20 -5.53 6.45
N SER A 77 13.37 -5.19 5.89
CA SER A 77 14.55 -4.83 6.68
C SER A 77 14.16 -3.79 7.72
N ASN A 78 14.75 -3.87 8.92
CA ASN A 78 14.53 -2.91 10.00
C ASN A 78 14.95 -1.47 9.63
N LYS A 79 15.57 -1.27 8.47
CA LYS A 79 15.92 0.05 7.92
C LYS A 79 15.22 0.24 6.57
N LEU A 80 13.99 0.73 6.63
CA LEU A 80 13.29 1.20 5.43
C LEU A 80 13.61 2.66 5.14
N PRO A 81 13.54 3.10 3.88
CA PRO A 81 13.47 4.51 3.54
C PRO A 81 12.35 5.19 4.35
N ALA A 82 12.60 6.41 4.83
CA ALA A 82 11.66 7.16 5.67
C ALA A 82 10.25 7.25 5.05
N THR A 83 10.16 7.40 3.72
CA THR A 83 8.88 7.45 3.00
C THR A 83 8.05 6.17 3.14
N ILE A 84 8.69 4.99 3.19
CA ILE A 84 7.97 3.72 3.37
C ILE A 84 7.52 3.58 4.83
N GLU A 85 8.36 3.99 5.79
CA GLU A 85 7.95 4.03 7.22
C GLU A 85 6.76 4.96 7.45
N ASP A 86 6.78 6.13 6.82
CA ASP A 86 5.69 7.10 6.94
C ASP A 86 4.42 6.61 6.25
N ALA A 87 4.54 5.92 5.11
CA ALA A 87 3.40 5.26 4.48
C ALA A 87 2.76 4.20 5.39
N ILE A 88 3.57 3.34 6.03
CA ILE A 88 3.08 2.34 6.99
C ILE A 88 2.30 3.02 8.13
N LYS A 89 2.83 4.12 8.69
CA LYS A 89 2.14 4.89 9.74
C LYS A 89 0.80 5.45 9.26
N VAL A 90 0.76 6.01 8.05
CA VAL A 90 -0.46 6.56 7.45
C VAL A 90 -1.51 5.47 7.25
N VAL A 91 -1.13 4.32 6.66
CA VAL A 91 -2.06 3.22 6.40
C VAL A 91 -2.65 2.67 7.70
N ASN A 92 -1.82 2.47 8.72
CA ASN A 92 -2.25 2.01 10.04
C ASN A 92 -3.18 3.03 10.72
N ALA A 93 -2.88 4.32 10.63
CA ALA A 93 -3.72 5.37 11.21
C ALA A 93 -5.08 5.52 10.50
N LEU A 94 -5.15 5.21 9.20
CA LEU A 94 -6.39 5.26 8.42
C LEU A 94 -7.23 3.98 8.52
N GLY A 95 -6.65 2.88 9.03
CA GLY A 95 -7.34 1.59 9.17
C GLY A 95 -7.47 0.79 7.87
N TYR A 96 -6.56 1.00 6.91
CA TYR A 96 -6.54 0.27 5.63
C TYR A 96 -5.52 -0.88 5.65
N HIS A 97 -5.57 -1.71 6.68
CA HIS A 97 -4.75 -2.91 6.79
C HIS A 97 -5.63 -4.16 6.75
N SER A 98 -5.05 -5.28 6.32
CA SER A 98 -5.68 -6.59 6.38
C SER A 98 -6.11 -6.90 7.81
N GLY A 99 -7.33 -7.41 7.97
CA GLY A 99 -7.84 -8.00 9.20
C GLY A 99 -7.92 -9.51 9.07
#